data_AF-A0A564YME9-F1
#
_entry.id   AF-A0A564YME9-F1
#
_cell.length_a   1.000
_cell.length_b   1.000
_cell.length_c   1.000
_cell.angle_alpha   90.00
_cell.angle_beta   90.00
_cell.angle_gamma   90.00
#
_symmetry.space_group_name_H-M   'P 1'
#
loop_
_entity.id
_entity.type
_entity.pdbx_description
1 polymer ?
#
loop_
_entity_poly.entity_id
_entity_poly.type
_entity_poly.pdbx_seq_one_letter_code
_entity_poly.pdbx_strand_id
1 'polypeptide(L)'
;KQNKFSQIERKLNGFLLVYFVGLIFVCSLFTLFKYLLTTDAWYISVREIKTWYVVQDLFAFIVLFNYAIPISLYVTIEFQKFFGSRFFGWDMELYDSEIDERALANTSDIPEEMGQVEYLFSDKTGTLTKNEMSFQRLAIAEGTYLLRDAMLHPLFEVKVKKMRDLRTPRYSGVGLPSTQMPTNAQILLIFLALCHTVRVEQDPDARESVMISLMSLKKRDPLGKRVRDGLKKLRPSKIQPPSKEWTSRRRESAILSAQEAVSAVNRGSTVKSFQEYEYQVN
;
A
#
# COMPACT_ATOMS: atom_id res chain seq x y z
N LYS A 1 9.54 -7.40 19.64
CA LYS A 1 8.76 -6.22 19.22
C LYS A 1 9.42 -4.99 19.83
N GLN A 2 9.82 -4.01 19.02
CA GLN A 2 10.29 -2.72 19.52
C GLN A 2 9.08 -1.80 19.67
N ASN A 3 8.98 -1.11 20.80
CA ASN A 3 7.97 -0.08 21.00
C ASN A 3 8.39 1.17 20.23
N LYS A 4 7.45 1.72 19.47
CA LYS A 4 7.62 3.00 18.77
C LYS A 4 6.93 4.05 19.62
N PHE A 5 7.61 5.16 19.87
CA PHE A 5 7.06 6.31 20.58
C PHE A 5 6.75 7.42 19.58
N SER A 6 5.64 8.12 19.78
CA SER A 6 5.25 9.25 18.93
C SER A 6 6.18 10.44 19.16
N GLN A 7 6.34 11.30 18.15
CA GLN A 7 7.06 12.56 18.30
C GLN A 7 6.34 13.53 19.25
N ILE A 8 5.00 13.52 19.28
CA ILE A 8 4.24 14.35 20.23
C ILE A 8 4.43 13.83 21.66
N GLU A 9 4.50 12.51 21.89
CA GLU A 9 4.80 11.98 23.22
C GLU A 9 6.13 12.50 23.77
N ARG A 10 7.16 12.57 22.91
CA ARG A 10 8.45 13.16 23.29
C ARG A 10 8.33 14.64 23.64
N LYS A 11 7.53 15.40 22.87
CA LYS A 11 7.29 16.83 23.17
C LYS A 11 6.46 17.03 24.44
N LEU A 12 5.44 16.21 24.66
CA LEU A 12 4.63 16.21 25.87
C LEU A 12 5.48 15.94 27.11
N ASN A 13 6.38 14.96 27.07
CA ASN A 13 7.31 14.70 28.16
C ASN A 13 8.23 15.90 28.41
N GLY A 14 8.68 16.57 27.34
CA GLY A 14 9.42 17.83 27.45
C GLY A 14 8.64 18.93 28.17
N PHE A 15 7.37 19.13 27.79
CA PHE A 15 6.50 20.10 28.48
C PHE A 15 6.23 19.73 29.93
N LEU A 16 6.03 18.45 30.24
CA LEU A 16 5.84 17.96 31.61
C LEU A 16 7.05 18.29 32.49
N LEU A 17 8.27 18.08 31.97
CA LEU A 17 9.49 18.44 32.67
C LEU A 17 9.57 19.95 32.94
N VAL A 18 9.20 20.78 31.96
CA VAL A 18 9.14 22.24 32.14
C VAL A 18 8.13 22.63 33.22
N TYR A 19 6.94 22.05 33.22
CA TYR A 19 5.94 22.28 34.27
C TYR A 19 6.42 21.82 35.65
N PHE A 20 7.11 20.68 35.73
CA PHE A 20 7.65 20.16 36.99
C PHE A 20 8.74 21.07 37.57
N VAL A 21 9.68 21.52 36.73
CA VAL A 21 10.72 22.48 37.15
C VAL A 21 10.09 23.83 37.54
N GLY A 22 9.13 24.31 36.76
CA GLY A 22 8.37 25.52 37.07
C GLY A 22 7.62 25.42 38.40
N LEU A 23 7.01 24.26 38.70
CA LEU A 23 6.33 23.99 39.97
C LEU A 23 7.29 24.10 41.16
N ILE A 24 8.45 23.44 41.09
CA ILE A 24 9.47 23.49 42.14
C ILE A 24 9.94 24.93 42.35
N PHE A 25 10.17 25.67 41.25
CA PHE A 25 10.60 27.06 41.31
C PHE A 25 9.56 27.95 42.01
N VAL A 26 8.29 27.85 41.62
CA VAL A 26 7.19 28.61 42.21
C VAL A 26 7.01 28.24 43.70
N CYS A 27 7.01 26.95 44.05
CA CYS A 27 6.90 26.52 45.45
C CYS A 27 8.05 27.03 46.32
N SER A 28 9.27 27.04 45.78
CA SER A 28 10.45 27.59 46.47
C SER A 28 10.32 29.10 46.67
N LEU A 29 9.83 29.83 45.66
CA LEU A 29 9.60 31.26 45.73
C LEU A 29 8.52 31.63 46.76
N PHE A 30 7.40 30.91 46.79
CA PHE A 30 6.34 31.13 47.79
C PHE A 30 6.79 30.78 49.20
N THR A 31 7.56 29.71 49.36
CA THR A 31 8.17 29.36 50.65
C THR A 31 9.11 30.48 51.10
N LEU A 32 9.99 30.98 50.23
CA LEU A 32 10.86 32.12 50.52
C LEU A 32 10.06 33.36 50.91
N PHE A 33 9.02 33.71 50.14
CA PHE A 33 8.18 34.88 50.38
C PHE A 33 7.45 34.81 51.73
N LYS A 34 7.00 33.61 52.14
CA LYS A 34 6.40 33.38 53.46
C LYS A 34 7.35 33.75 54.60
N TYR A 35 8.65 33.42 54.47
CA TYR A 35 9.65 33.72 55.49
C TYR A 35 10.22 35.14 55.39
N LEU A 36 10.16 35.76 54.21
CA LEU A 36 10.57 37.17 54.02
C LEU A 36 9.50 38.16 54.48
N LEU A 37 8.22 37.87 54.25
CA LEU A 37 7.12 38.70 54.75
C LEU A 37 6.77 38.26 56.16
N THR A 38 7.54 38.76 57.13
CA THR A 38 7.14 38.71 58.54
C THR A 38 5.86 39.53 58.70
N THR A 39 4.77 38.87 59.11
CA THR A 39 3.51 39.54 59.44
C THR A 39 3.44 39.84 60.94
N ASP A 40 3.34 41.10 61.31
CA ASP A 40 3.09 41.56 62.69
C ASP A 40 1.61 41.40 63.11
N ALA A 41 1.01 40.27 62.77
CA ALA A 41 -0.39 39.98 63.07
C ALA A 41 -0.51 39.38 64.48
N TRP A 42 -1.04 40.15 65.43
CA TRP A 42 -1.18 39.77 66.85
C TRP A 42 -2.02 38.51 67.10
N TYR A 43 -2.85 38.10 66.15
CA TYR A 43 -3.73 36.92 66.23
C TYR A 43 -3.14 35.66 65.58
N ILE A 44 -1.97 35.75 64.92
CA ILE A 44 -1.31 34.62 64.27
C ILE A 44 -0.14 34.16 65.15
N SER A 45 -0.24 32.96 65.70
CA SER A 45 0.87 32.36 66.46
C SER A 45 2.03 32.02 65.52
N VAL A 46 3.07 32.85 65.51
CA VAL A 46 4.30 32.59 64.74
C VAL A 46 5.05 31.43 65.40
N ARG A 47 5.22 30.32 64.68
CA ARG A 47 6.04 29.19 65.15
C ARG A 47 7.53 29.52 65.01
N GLU A 48 8.36 28.96 65.87
CA GLU A 48 9.82 29.02 65.74
C GLU A 48 10.27 28.45 64.38
N ILE A 49 11.23 29.12 63.74
CA ILE A 49 11.77 28.71 62.46
C ILE A 49 12.69 27.50 62.66
N LYS A 50 12.14 26.29 62.52
CA LYS A 50 12.90 25.04 62.46
C LYS A 50 12.97 24.56 61.02
N THR A 51 14.11 23.99 60.63
CA THR A 51 14.36 23.47 59.27
C THR A 51 13.29 22.48 58.82
N TRP A 52 12.79 21.64 59.73
CA TRP A 52 11.68 20.72 59.45
C TRP A 52 10.38 21.42 59.02
N TYR A 53 10.04 22.56 59.63
CA TYR A 53 8.81 23.29 59.27
C TYR A 53 8.92 23.94 57.88
N VAL A 54 10.11 24.39 57.49
CA VAL A 54 10.37 24.91 56.13
C VAL A 54 10.13 23.82 55.09
N VAL A 55 10.59 22.59 55.35
CA VAL A 55 10.37 21.45 54.46
C VAL A 55 8.89 21.09 54.41
N GLN A 56 8.20 21.06 55.54
CA GLN A 56 6.75 20.80 55.59
C GLN A 56 5.95 21.85 54.79
N ASP A 57 6.31 23.13 54.91
CA ASP A 57 5.69 24.21 54.15
C ASP A 57 5.93 24.08 52.65
N LEU A 58 7.15 23.69 52.24
CA LEU A 58 7.47 23.44 50.83
C LEU A 58 6.59 22.32 50.24
N PHE A 59 6.44 21.20 50.95
CA PHE A 59 5.56 20.12 50.53
C PHE A 59 4.08 20.54 50.53
N ALA A 60 3.66 21.37 51.48
CA ALA A 60 2.30 21.91 51.50
C ALA A 60 2.02 22.76 50.24
N PHE A 61 2.97 23.60 49.82
CA PHE A 61 2.84 24.36 48.56
C PHE A 61 2.87 23.47 47.31
N ILE A 62 3.69 22.40 47.29
CA ILE A 62 3.69 21.43 46.18
C ILE A 62 2.33 20.76 46.03
N VAL A 63 1.71 20.36 47.14
CA VAL A 63 0.35 19.76 47.13
C VAL A 63 -0.68 20.80 46.71
N LEU A 64 -0.58 22.04 47.20
CA LEU A 64 -1.47 23.14 46.84
C LEU A 64 -1.46 23.40 45.32
N PHE A 65 -0.28 23.39 44.70
CA PHE A 65 -0.11 23.67 43.27
C PHE A 65 -0.09 22.40 42.39
N ASN A 66 -0.45 21.23 42.92
CA ASN A 66 -0.43 19.97 42.15
C ASN A 66 -1.33 20.02 40.89
N TYR A 67 -2.40 20.82 40.92
CA TYR A 67 -3.29 21.04 39.77
C TYR A 67 -2.61 21.73 38.57
N ALA A 68 -1.42 22.32 38.75
CA ALA A 68 -0.66 22.94 37.68
C ALA A 68 -0.14 21.91 36.65
N ILE A 69 0.02 20.65 37.06
CA ILE A 69 0.30 19.55 36.12
C ILE A 69 -1.04 18.95 35.71
N PRO A 70 -1.50 19.13 34.46
CA PRO A 70 -2.79 18.60 34.02
C PRO A 70 -2.70 17.08 33.85
N ILE A 71 -3.00 16.33 34.91
CA ILE A 71 -2.98 14.85 34.92
C ILE A 71 -3.93 14.29 33.85
N SER A 72 -5.06 14.98 33.61
CA SER A 72 -6.05 14.58 32.61
C SER A 72 -5.56 14.75 31.17
N LEU A 73 -4.55 15.58 30.90
CA LEU A 73 -4.10 15.86 29.53
C LEU A 73 -3.64 14.58 28.82
N TYR A 74 -2.86 13.76 29.52
CA TYR A 74 -2.35 12.50 28.96
C TYR A 74 -3.51 11.55 28.59
N VAL A 75 -4.45 11.35 29.51
CA VAL A 75 -5.61 10.49 29.31
C VAL A 75 -6.50 11.01 28.17
N THR A 76 -6.73 12.33 28.10
CA THR A 76 -7.53 12.91 27.02
C THR A 76 -6.90 12.73 25.64
N ILE A 77 -5.57 12.84 25.54
CA ILE A 77 -4.84 12.61 24.28
C ILE A 77 -4.94 11.14 23.88
N GLU A 78 -4.78 10.22 24.82
CA GLU A 78 -4.93 8.78 24.55
C GLU A 78 -6.36 8.43 24.09
N PHE A 79 -7.39 9.02 24.68
CA PHE A 79 -8.76 8.85 24.19
C PHE A 79 -8.94 9.41 22.79
N GLN A 80 -8.39 10.60 22.50
CA GLN A 80 -8.45 11.18 21.16
C GLN A 80 -7.77 10.28 20.12
N LYS A 81 -6.59 9.73 20.43
CA LYS A 81 -5.87 8.77 19.57
C LYS A 81 -6.71 7.51 19.33
N PHE A 82 -7.32 6.96 20.37
CA PHE A 82 -8.18 5.78 20.28
C PHE A 82 -9.36 6.02 19.32
N PHE A 83 -10.13 7.10 19.53
CA PHE A 83 -11.26 7.43 18.65
C PHE A 83 -10.81 7.77 17.23
N GLY A 84 -9.72 8.53 17.09
CA GLY A 84 -9.14 8.87 15.79
C GLY A 84 -8.75 7.65 14.97
N SER A 85 -8.15 6.65 15.59
CA SER A 85 -7.80 5.38 14.92
C SER A 85 -9.03 4.59 14.46
N ARG A 86 -10.16 4.69 15.19
CA ARG A 86 -11.39 3.97 14.85
C ARG A 86 -12.08 4.56 13.63
N PHE A 87 -11.96 5.86 13.40
CA PHE A 87 -12.58 6.54 12.26
C PHE A 87 -12.09 5.99 10.91
N PHE A 88 -10.83 5.55 10.79
CA PHE A 88 -10.32 4.94 9.56
C PHE A 88 -11.11 3.70 9.11
N GLY A 89 -11.58 2.88 10.06
CA GLY A 89 -12.37 1.69 9.74
C GLY A 89 -13.85 1.97 9.49
N TRP A 90 -14.31 3.19 9.77
CA TRP A 90 -15.68 3.63 9.48
C TRP A 90 -15.78 4.41 8.18
N ASP A 91 -14.65 4.88 7.65
CA ASP A 91 -14.60 5.58 6.39
C ASP A 91 -14.84 4.62 5.21
N MET A 92 -15.84 4.96 4.38
CA MET A 92 -16.19 4.20 3.19
C MET A 92 -15.33 4.58 1.98
N GLU A 93 -14.63 5.72 2.00
CA GLU A 93 -13.68 6.09 0.95
C GLU A 93 -12.41 5.24 1.01
N LEU A 94 -12.07 4.74 2.20
CA LEU A 94 -10.93 3.86 2.46
C LEU A 94 -11.29 2.36 2.41
N TYR A 95 -12.45 2.02 1.84
CA TYR A 95 -12.90 0.65 1.67
C TYR A 95 -12.60 0.12 0.25
N ASP A 96 -11.93 -1.04 0.18
CA ASP A 96 -11.62 -1.69 -1.09
C ASP A 96 -12.72 -2.71 -1.46
N SER A 97 -13.50 -2.36 -2.48
CA SER A 97 -14.57 -3.22 -3.02
C SER A 97 -14.09 -4.47 -3.77
N GLU A 98 -12.83 -4.53 -4.22
CA GLU A 98 -12.29 -5.72 -4.91
C GLU A 98 -11.93 -6.83 -3.93
N ILE A 99 -11.46 -6.45 -2.74
CA ILE A 99 -10.99 -7.38 -1.71
C ILE A 99 -12.05 -7.59 -0.60
N ASP A 100 -13.02 -6.68 -0.48
CA ASP A 100 -14.01 -6.60 0.62
C ASP A 100 -13.34 -6.36 1.98
N GLU A 101 -12.36 -5.44 1.98
CA GLU A 101 -11.58 -5.09 3.16
C GLU A 101 -11.61 -3.59 3.44
N ARG A 102 -11.64 -3.22 4.72
CA ARG A 102 -11.62 -1.84 5.19
C ARG A 102 -10.21 -1.47 5.67
N ALA A 103 -9.86 -0.19 5.62
CA ALA A 103 -8.66 0.30 6.26
C ALA A 103 -8.69 0.06 7.78
N LEU A 104 -7.66 -0.59 8.30
CA LEU A 104 -7.51 -0.89 9.73
C LEU A 104 -6.25 -0.23 10.28
N ALA A 105 -6.42 0.60 11.31
CA ALA A 105 -5.32 1.13 12.08
C ALA A 105 -4.95 0.14 13.20
N ASN A 106 -3.82 -0.54 13.05
CA ASN A 106 -3.33 -1.51 14.05
C ASN A 106 -2.72 -0.85 15.30
N THR A 107 -2.45 0.46 15.23
CA THR A 107 -1.85 1.24 16.33
C THR A 107 -2.54 2.61 16.39
N SER A 108 -2.88 3.06 17.59
CA SER A 108 -3.63 4.30 17.84
C SER A 108 -2.82 5.58 17.60
N ASP A 109 -1.49 5.48 17.56
CA ASP A 109 -0.59 6.62 17.35
C ASP A 109 -0.44 7.03 15.88
N ILE A 110 -0.86 6.16 14.94
CA ILE A 110 -0.76 6.37 13.49
C ILE A 110 -1.39 7.69 13.01
N PRO A 111 -2.61 8.09 13.43
CA PRO A 111 -3.29 9.26 12.88
C PRO A 111 -2.49 10.56 13.02
N GLU A 112 -1.79 10.69 14.12
CA GLU A 112 -0.99 11.87 14.45
C GLU A 112 0.32 11.91 13.66
N GLU A 113 1.01 10.76 13.56
CA GLU A 113 2.25 10.62 12.80
C GLU A 113 2.00 10.77 11.30
N MET A 114 0.87 10.28 10.78
CA MET A 114 0.51 10.41 9.36
C MET A 114 0.38 11.86 8.90
N GLY A 115 -0.04 12.77 9.79
CA GLY A 115 -0.10 14.20 9.51
C GLY A 115 1.28 14.87 9.38
N GLN A 116 2.36 14.16 9.73
CA GLN A 116 3.73 14.68 9.81
C GLN A 116 4.69 13.94 8.84
N VAL A 117 4.16 13.12 7.93
CA VAL A 117 4.99 12.34 7.00
C VAL A 117 5.59 13.25 5.92
N GLU A 118 6.92 13.34 5.88
CA GLU A 118 7.65 14.07 4.84
C GLU A 118 8.14 13.15 3.70
N TYR A 119 8.49 11.92 4.03
CA TYR A 119 9.07 10.96 3.10
C TYR A 119 8.20 9.71 3.01
N LEU A 120 7.73 9.40 1.80
CA LEU A 120 7.03 8.16 1.51
C LEU A 120 7.98 7.17 0.83
N PHE A 121 8.39 6.15 1.57
CA PHE A 121 9.09 5.00 0.99
C PHE A 121 8.07 3.99 0.51
N SER A 122 7.92 3.87 -0.81
CA SER A 122 7.02 2.89 -1.43
C SER A 122 7.82 1.75 -2.03
N ASP A 123 7.35 0.52 -1.83
CA ASP A 123 7.80 -0.61 -2.64
C ASP A 123 7.16 -0.51 -4.04
N LYS A 124 7.81 -1.10 -5.05
CA LYS A 124 7.31 -1.13 -6.42
C LYS A 124 6.33 -2.29 -6.62
N THR A 125 6.74 -3.50 -6.25
CA THR A 125 6.01 -4.72 -6.64
C THR A 125 4.94 -5.03 -5.62
N GLY A 126 3.68 -5.15 -6.06
CA GLY A 126 2.54 -5.41 -5.17
C GLY A 126 2.00 -4.17 -4.45
N THR A 127 2.72 -3.03 -4.47
CA THR A 127 2.21 -1.73 -4.00
C THR A 127 1.87 -0.81 -5.18
N LEU A 128 2.86 -0.46 -6.01
CA LEU A 128 2.63 0.39 -7.19
C LEU A 128 2.11 -0.40 -8.38
N THR A 129 2.46 -1.69 -8.49
CA THR A 129 2.05 -2.54 -9.60
C THR A 129 1.18 -3.69 -9.12
N LYS A 130 0.12 -4.02 -9.89
CA LYS A 130 -0.72 -5.22 -9.68
C LYS A 130 -0.01 -6.54 -10.00
N ASN A 131 1.29 -6.49 -10.30
CA ASN A 131 2.10 -7.61 -10.78
C ASN A 131 1.45 -8.36 -11.97
N GLU A 132 0.71 -7.63 -12.80
CA GLU A 132 0.04 -8.12 -14.00
C GLU A 132 0.56 -7.34 -15.21
N MET A 133 1.02 -8.06 -16.23
CA MET A 133 1.50 -7.47 -17.47
C MET A 133 0.53 -7.80 -18.60
N SER A 134 -0.15 -6.78 -19.10
CA SER A 134 -1.02 -6.88 -20.28
C SER A 134 -0.30 -6.36 -21.52
N PHE A 135 -0.38 -7.08 -22.65
CA PHE A 135 0.05 -6.54 -23.93
C PHE A 135 -0.88 -5.41 -24.38
N GLN A 136 -0.34 -4.21 -24.57
CA GLN A 136 -1.13 -3.00 -24.86
C GLN A 136 -0.93 -2.50 -26.29
N ARG A 137 0.33 -2.35 -26.72
CA ARG A 137 0.67 -1.67 -27.99
C ARG A 137 1.77 -2.42 -28.73
N LEU A 138 1.74 -2.26 -30.04
CA LEU A 138 2.64 -2.82 -31.03
C LEU A 138 3.09 -1.70 -31.95
N ALA A 139 4.38 -1.55 -32.22
CA ALA A 139 4.88 -0.68 -33.26
C ALA A 139 5.49 -1.52 -34.39
N ILE A 140 5.08 -1.26 -35.62
CA ILE A 140 5.65 -1.83 -36.86
C ILE A 140 6.03 -0.69 -37.80
N ALA A 141 6.70 -1.01 -38.91
CA ALA A 141 7.18 0.00 -39.87
C ALA A 141 6.05 0.89 -40.43
N GLU A 142 4.85 0.33 -40.58
CA GLU A 142 3.67 1.01 -41.10
C GLU A 142 2.94 1.89 -40.07
N GLY A 143 3.26 1.75 -38.78
CA GLY A 143 2.65 2.54 -37.72
C GLY A 143 2.54 1.80 -36.39
N THR A 144 1.93 2.48 -35.41
CA THR A 144 1.66 1.90 -34.08
C THR A 144 0.21 1.45 -33.98
N TYR A 145 -0.01 0.30 -33.37
CA TYR A 145 -1.32 -0.31 -33.17
C TYR A 145 -1.57 -0.53 -31.67
N LEU A 146 -2.81 -0.31 -31.25
CA LEU A 146 -3.32 -0.65 -29.92
C LEU A 146 -4.09 -1.97 -30.02
N LEU A 147 -3.77 -2.93 -29.16
CA LEU A 147 -4.55 -4.17 -29.04
C LEU A 147 -5.73 -3.94 -28.09
N ARG A 148 -6.95 -4.13 -28.58
CA ARG A 148 -8.16 -4.06 -27.75
C ARG A 148 -9.21 -5.03 -28.29
N ASP A 149 -9.90 -5.75 -27.42
CA ASP A 149 -10.99 -6.68 -27.79
C ASP A 149 -10.59 -7.68 -28.91
N ALA A 150 -9.34 -8.18 -28.85
CA ALA A 150 -8.73 -9.06 -29.86
C ALA A 150 -8.62 -8.46 -31.29
N MET A 151 -8.72 -7.14 -31.43
CA MET A 151 -8.53 -6.41 -32.68
C MET A 151 -7.38 -5.39 -32.55
N LEU A 152 -6.72 -5.10 -33.67
CA LEU A 152 -5.71 -4.04 -33.73
C LEU A 152 -6.36 -2.74 -34.20
N HIS A 153 -6.15 -1.68 -33.43
CA HIS A 153 -6.57 -0.34 -33.78
C HIS A 153 -5.36 0.51 -34.13
N PRO A 154 -5.27 1.07 -35.35
CA PRO A 154 -4.18 1.97 -35.70
C PRO A 154 -4.28 3.22 -34.82
N LEU A 155 -3.13 3.59 -34.25
CA LEU A 155 -2.97 4.79 -33.44
C LEU A 155 -2.64 5.95 -34.37
N PHE A 156 -3.32 7.07 -34.16
CA PHE A 156 -2.93 8.31 -34.83
C PHE A 156 -1.69 8.87 -34.14
N GLU A 157 -0.70 9.31 -34.91
CA GLU A 157 0.43 10.03 -34.35
C GLU A 157 -0.05 11.36 -33.75
N VAL A 158 -0.17 11.38 -32.43
CA VAL A 158 -0.46 12.59 -31.67
C VAL A 158 0.80 12.99 -30.93
N LYS A 159 1.28 14.23 -31.15
CA LYS A 159 2.32 14.82 -30.29
C LYS A 159 1.82 14.78 -28.85
N VAL A 160 2.44 13.96 -28.01
CA VAL A 160 2.11 13.84 -26.59
C VAL A 160 2.43 15.17 -25.92
N LYS A 161 1.40 15.93 -25.53
CA LYS A 161 1.57 17.19 -24.80
C LYS A 161 1.30 17.04 -23.31
N LYS A 162 0.46 16.07 -22.91
CA LYS A 162 0.08 15.84 -21.51
C LYS A 162 0.09 14.35 -21.17
N MET A 163 0.34 14.02 -19.90
CA MET A 163 0.32 12.64 -19.38
C MET A 163 -1.00 11.89 -19.64
N ARG A 164 -2.13 12.61 -19.67
CA ARG A 164 -3.45 12.10 -20.05
C ARG A 164 -3.49 11.52 -21.46
N ASP A 165 -2.72 12.06 -22.38
CA ASP A 165 -2.68 11.59 -23.77
C ASP A 165 -1.98 10.23 -23.88
N LEU A 166 -1.11 9.88 -22.90
CA LEU A 166 -0.50 8.55 -22.78
C LEU A 166 -1.46 7.50 -22.21
N ARG A 167 -2.38 7.90 -21.32
CA ARG A 167 -3.36 7.00 -20.68
C ARG A 167 -4.52 6.64 -21.62
N THR A 168 -5.01 7.60 -22.41
CA THR A 168 -6.10 7.39 -23.38
C THR A 168 -5.64 7.81 -24.78
N PRO A 169 -4.84 6.97 -25.48
CA PRO A 169 -4.37 7.33 -26.80
C PRO A 169 -5.54 7.40 -27.79
N ARG A 170 -5.47 8.29 -28.78
CA ARG A 170 -6.46 8.36 -29.86
C ARG A 170 -6.18 7.24 -30.85
N TYR A 171 -7.13 6.33 -30.99
CA TYR A 171 -7.06 5.22 -31.94
C TYR A 171 -8.28 5.26 -32.87
N SER A 172 -8.17 4.62 -34.04
CA SER A 172 -9.28 4.50 -34.97
C SER A 172 -10.44 3.71 -34.36
N GLY A 173 -11.66 4.23 -34.48
CA GLY A 173 -12.88 3.51 -34.06
C GLY A 173 -13.13 2.22 -34.85
N VAL A 174 -12.46 2.05 -35.99
CA VAL A 174 -12.49 0.83 -36.79
C VAL A 174 -11.31 -0.05 -36.40
N GLY A 175 -11.59 -1.19 -35.77
CA GLY A 175 -10.60 -2.22 -35.48
C GLY A 175 -10.36 -3.11 -36.69
N LEU A 176 -9.10 -3.45 -36.95
CA LEU A 176 -8.74 -4.44 -37.96
C LEU A 176 -8.87 -5.85 -37.36
N PRO A 177 -9.75 -6.70 -37.89
CA PRO A 177 -9.81 -8.11 -37.51
C PRO A 177 -8.57 -8.85 -38.03
N SER A 178 -8.31 -10.05 -37.48
CA SER A 178 -7.15 -10.88 -37.86
C SER A 178 -6.99 -11.06 -39.37
N THR A 179 -8.08 -11.17 -40.13
CA THR A 179 -8.08 -11.33 -41.59
C THR A 179 -7.53 -10.12 -42.36
N GLN A 180 -7.67 -8.91 -41.80
CA GLN A 180 -7.25 -7.65 -42.46
C GLN A 180 -6.02 -7.03 -41.80
N MET A 181 -5.36 -7.77 -40.90
CA MET A 181 -4.16 -7.29 -40.21
C MET A 181 -2.97 -7.19 -41.19
N PRO A 182 -2.13 -6.14 -41.11
CA PRO A 182 -0.91 -6.05 -41.91
C PRO A 182 -0.03 -7.29 -41.75
N THR A 183 0.57 -7.76 -42.85
CA THR A 183 1.41 -8.96 -42.85
C THR A 183 2.54 -8.88 -41.81
N ASN A 184 3.16 -7.70 -41.66
CA ASN A 184 4.22 -7.47 -40.69
C ASN A 184 3.74 -7.57 -39.23
N ALA A 185 2.50 -7.14 -38.93
CA ALA A 185 1.91 -7.34 -37.60
C ALA A 185 1.64 -8.81 -37.32
N GLN A 186 1.13 -9.56 -38.30
CA GLN A 186 0.91 -11.00 -38.16
C GLN A 186 2.21 -11.75 -37.89
N ILE A 187 3.26 -11.46 -38.68
CA ILE A 187 4.60 -12.04 -38.51
C ILE A 187 5.15 -11.73 -37.12
N LEU A 188 5.05 -10.49 -36.65
CA LEU A 188 5.55 -10.11 -35.33
C LEU A 188 4.80 -10.83 -34.20
N LEU A 189 3.47 -10.98 -34.31
CA LEU A 189 2.68 -11.74 -33.33
C LEU A 189 3.07 -13.23 -33.33
N ILE A 190 3.36 -13.82 -34.49
CA ILE A 190 3.88 -15.19 -34.58
C ILE A 190 5.24 -15.28 -33.90
N PHE A 191 6.15 -14.33 -34.13
CA PHE A 191 7.43 -14.30 -33.41
C PHE A 191 7.24 -14.18 -31.91
N LEU A 192 6.30 -13.35 -31.44
CA LEU A 192 6.02 -13.20 -30.01
C LEU A 192 5.49 -14.51 -29.39
N ALA A 193 4.75 -15.31 -30.16
CA ALA A 193 4.21 -16.60 -29.75
C ALA A 193 5.22 -17.76 -29.84
N LEU A 194 6.25 -17.67 -30.70
CA LEU A 194 7.25 -18.73 -30.84
C LEU A 194 8.52 -18.45 -30.02
N CYS A 195 8.91 -17.18 -29.89
CA CYS A 195 10.11 -16.76 -29.19
C CYS A 195 9.86 -16.56 -27.70
N HIS A 196 9.33 -17.57 -27.03
CA HIS A 196 9.14 -17.55 -25.58
C HIS A 196 9.39 -18.91 -24.94
N THR A 197 9.70 -18.92 -23.64
CA THR A 197 9.85 -20.15 -22.84
C THR A 197 8.59 -20.47 -22.02
N VAL A 198 7.44 -19.90 -22.39
CA VAL A 198 6.17 -20.15 -21.70
C VAL A 198 5.70 -21.59 -21.96
N ARG A 199 5.45 -22.33 -20.89
CA ARG A 199 4.81 -23.65 -20.94
C ARG A 199 3.30 -23.47 -20.88
N VAL A 200 2.58 -24.05 -21.84
CA VAL A 200 1.11 -24.05 -21.86
C VAL A 200 0.61 -25.24 -21.06
N GLU A 201 -0.14 -24.97 -20.00
CA GLU A 201 -0.84 -25.99 -19.20
C GLU A 201 -2.28 -26.09 -19.69
N GLN A 202 -2.74 -27.31 -20.01
CA GLN A 202 -4.11 -27.54 -20.44
C GLN A 202 -4.97 -27.83 -19.22
N ASP A 203 -5.67 -26.81 -18.75
CA ASP A 203 -6.67 -26.96 -17.71
C ASP A 203 -8.01 -27.39 -18.35
N PRO A 204 -8.50 -28.62 -18.12
CA PRO A 204 -9.72 -29.13 -18.75
C PRO A 204 -10.96 -28.30 -18.39
N ASP A 205 -11.02 -27.73 -17.19
CA ASP A 205 -12.16 -26.94 -16.69
C ASP A 205 -12.18 -25.53 -17.30
N ALA A 206 -11.00 -24.95 -17.56
CA ALA A 206 -10.88 -23.63 -18.17
C ALA A 206 -11.38 -23.61 -19.63
N ARG A 207 -11.17 -24.71 -20.38
CA ARG A 207 -11.62 -24.82 -21.78
C ARG A 207 -13.14 -24.68 -21.91
N GLU A 208 -13.90 -25.25 -20.99
CA GLU A 208 -15.36 -25.18 -21.01
C GLU A 208 -15.84 -23.74 -20.73
N SER A 209 -15.23 -23.05 -19.77
CA SER A 209 -15.56 -21.65 -19.44
C SER A 209 -15.25 -20.65 -20.57
N VAL A 210 -14.12 -20.82 -21.27
CA VAL A 210 -13.73 -19.98 -22.42
C VAL A 210 -14.63 -20.28 -23.62
N MET A 211 -14.96 -21.55 -23.86
CA MET A 211 -15.88 -21.96 -24.93
C MET A 211 -17.28 -21.37 -24.71
N ILE A 212 -17.80 -21.42 -23.47
CA ILE A 212 -19.09 -20.81 -23.10
C ILE A 212 -19.07 -19.28 -23.29
N SER A 213 -17.96 -18.61 -22.96
CA SER A 213 -17.80 -17.17 -23.14
C SER A 213 -17.75 -16.76 -24.62
N LEU A 214 -17.02 -17.51 -25.46
CA LEU A 214 -17.00 -17.33 -26.91
C LEU A 214 -18.37 -17.59 -27.56
N MET A 215 -19.12 -18.59 -27.05
CA MET A 215 -20.48 -18.86 -27.50
C MET A 215 -21.48 -17.77 -27.08
N SER A 216 -21.29 -17.17 -25.89
CA SER A 216 -22.08 -16.03 -25.40
C SER A 216 -21.86 -14.76 -26.25
N LEU A 217 -20.61 -14.46 -26.64
CA LEU A 217 -20.29 -13.34 -27.53
C LEU A 217 -20.87 -13.50 -28.95
N LYS A 218 -21.17 -14.73 -29.38
CA LYS A 218 -21.76 -15.03 -30.70
C LYS A 218 -23.28 -14.81 -30.74
N LYS A 219 -23.96 -14.70 -29.58
CA LYS A 219 -25.41 -14.44 -29.52
C LYS A 219 -25.69 -12.94 -29.68
N ARG A 220 -25.81 -12.49 -30.93
CA ARG A 220 -26.45 -11.20 -31.25
C ARG A 220 -27.96 -11.37 -31.22
N ASP A 221 -28.61 -10.89 -30.17
CA ASP A 221 -30.06 -10.66 -30.19
C ASP A 221 -30.37 -9.37 -30.99
N PRO A 222 -31.46 -9.34 -31.80
CA PRO A 222 -31.75 -8.26 -32.74
C PRO A 222 -32.26 -6.95 -32.12
N LEU A 223 -32.31 -6.82 -30.79
CA LEU A 223 -32.79 -5.62 -30.11
C LEU A 223 -31.79 -5.15 -29.04
N GLY A 224 -30.95 -4.18 -29.40
CA GLY A 224 -29.85 -3.68 -28.59
C GLY A 224 -30.25 -2.99 -27.28
N LYS A 225 -30.58 -3.77 -26.23
CA LYS A 225 -30.67 -3.28 -24.85
C LYS A 225 -29.92 -4.19 -23.86
N ARG A 226 -28.76 -3.68 -23.44
CA ARG A 226 -27.99 -3.89 -22.18
C ARG A 226 -27.62 -5.32 -21.77
N VAL A 227 -26.47 -5.78 -22.27
CA VAL A 227 -25.62 -6.80 -21.64
C VAL A 227 -24.64 -6.13 -20.65
N ARG A 228 -25.17 -5.40 -19.65
CA ARG A 228 -24.33 -4.77 -18.61
C ARG A 228 -24.32 -5.53 -17.28
N ASP A 229 -25.33 -6.36 -17.03
CA ASP A 229 -25.47 -7.06 -15.75
C ASP A 229 -24.83 -8.46 -15.73
N GLY A 230 -24.65 -9.11 -16.88
CA GLY A 230 -23.95 -10.40 -16.99
C GLY A 230 -22.42 -10.29 -16.82
N LEU A 231 -21.83 -9.15 -17.21
CA LEU A 231 -20.37 -8.94 -17.15
C LEU A 231 -19.84 -8.78 -15.72
N LYS A 232 -20.71 -8.37 -14.76
CA LYS A 232 -20.33 -8.26 -13.34
C LYS A 232 -20.18 -9.62 -12.64
N LYS A 233 -20.80 -10.69 -13.17
CA LYS A 233 -20.65 -12.06 -12.68
C LYS A 233 -19.48 -12.82 -13.31
N LEU A 234 -18.80 -12.24 -14.29
CA LEU A 234 -17.72 -12.86 -15.08
C LEU A 234 -16.32 -12.35 -14.69
N ARG A 235 -16.11 -11.87 -13.47
CA ARG A 235 -14.74 -11.81 -12.96
C ARG A 235 -14.32 -13.25 -12.68
N PRO A 236 -13.17 -13.74 -13.20
CA PRO A 236 -12.66 -15.04 -12.80
C PRO A 236 -12.60 -15.07 -11.28
N SER A 237 -13.17 -16.11 -10.67
CA SER A 237 -12.99 -16.39 -9.25
C SER A 237 -11.51 -16.24 -8.93
N LYS A 238 -11.18 -15.35 -7.98
CA LYS A 238 -9.81 -15.00 -7.52
C LYS A 238 -8.83 -16.13 -7.85
N ILE A 239 -8.06 -15.99 -8.93
CA ILE A 239 -6.88 -16.84 -9.14
C ILE A 239 -5.95 -16.43 -8.01
N GLN A 240 -5.90 -17.24 -6.95
CA GLN A 240 -4.97 -17.01 -5.86
C GLN A 240 -3.57 -16.97 -6.47
N PRO A 241 -2.73 -15.97 -6.13
CA PRO A 241 -1.38 -15.93 -6.63
C PRO A 241 -0.69 -17.26 -6.28
N PRO A 242 0.05 -17.87 -7.20
CA PRO A 242 0.75 -19.13 -6.94
C PRO A 242 1.61 -18.97 -5.68
N SER A 243 1.65 -20.00 -4.83
CA SER A 243 2.37 -19.91 -3.55
C SER A 243 3.83 -19.49 -3.76
N LYS A 244 4.46 -18.90 -2.74
CA LYS A 244 5.87 -18.48 -2.80
C LYS A 244 6.80 -19.63 -3.21
N GLU A 245 6.46 -20.87 -2.88
CA GLU A 245 7.22 -22.06 -3.28
C GLU A 245 7.13 -22.33 -4.79
N TRP A 246 5.95 -22.20 -5.38
CA TRP A 246 5.76 -22.37 -6.82
C TRP A 246 6.50 -21.31 -7.64
N THR A 247 6.57 -20.08 -7.14
CA THR A 247 7.35 -19.01 -7.78
C THR A 247 8.86 -19.22 -7.62
N SER A 248 9.33 -19.78 -6.49
CA SER A 248 10.74 -20.15 -6.31
C SER A 248 11.16 -21.30 -7.23
N ARG A 249 10.37 -22.39 -7.27
CA ARG A 249 10.66 -23.56 -8.11
C ARG A 249 10.64 -23.24 -9.61
N ARG A 250 9.78 -22.32 -10.05
CA ARG A 250 9.81 -21.81 -11.44
C ARG A 250 11.10 -21.07 -11.78
N ARG A 251 11.65 -20.29 -10.83
CA ARG A 251 12.93 -19.60 -11.03
C ARG A 251 14.09 -20.59 -11.14
N GLU A 252 14.12 -21.61 -10.27
CA GLU A 252 15.14 -22.66 -10.30
C GLU A 252 15.12 -23.45 -11.63
N SER A 253 13.93 -23.86 -12.08
CA SER A 253 13.78 -24.58 -13.35
C SER A 253 14.19 -23.74 -14.57
N ALA A 254 13.86 -22.44 -14.57
CA ALA A 254 14.28 -21.52 -15.63
C ALA A 254 15.81 -21.32 -15.64
N ILE A 255 16.45 -21.25 -14.47
CA ILE A 255 17.91 -21.13 -14.34
C ILE A 255 18.60 -22.40 -14.84
N LEU A 256 18.11 -23.59 -14.47
CA LEU A 256 18.66 -24.87 -14.93
C LEU A 256 18.53 -25.02 -16.45
N SER A 257 17.38 -24.68 -17.01
CA SER A 257 17.15 -24.70 -18.46
C SER A 257 18.07 -23.74 -19.20
N ALA A 258 18.30 -22.54 -18.64
CA ALA A 258 19.21 -21.56 -19.22
C ALA A 258 20.68 -22.02 -19.14
N GLN A 259 21.11 -22.60 -18.02
CA GLN A 259 22.45 -23.16 -17.87
C GLN A 259 22.71 -24.31 -18.85
N GLU A 260 21.72 -25.17 -19.05
CA GLU A 260 21.82 -26.28 -19.97
C GLU A 260 21.92 -25.80 -21.42
N ALA A 261 21.09 -24.82 -21.80
CA ALA A 261 21.15 -24.19 -23.12
C ALA A 261 22.52 -23.53 -23.39
N VAL A 262 23.08 -22.80 -22.41
CA VAL A 262 24.42 -22.20 -22.51
C VAL A 262 25.51 -23.29 -22.62
N SER A 263 25.39 -24.36 -21.85
CA SER A 263 26.33 -25.48 -21.90
C SER A 263 26.28 -26.24 -23.24
N ALA A 264 25.13 -26.29 -23.90
CA ALA A 264 24.95 -26.93 -25.20
C ALA A 264 25.56 -26.07 -26.31
N VAL A 265 25.39 -24.75 -26.24
CA VAL A 265 26.04 -23.78 -27.15
C VAL A 265 27.56 -23.86 -27.03
N ASN A 266 28.10 -23.92 -25.81
CA ASN A 266 29.55 -24.03 -25.57
C ASN A 266 30.14 -25.36 -26.08
N ARG A 267 29.32 -26.41 -26.23
CA ARG A 267 29.72 -27.72 -26.77
C ARG A 267 29.59 -27.82 -28.29
N GLY A 268 29.17 -26.76 -28.98
CA GLY A 268 29.00 -26.74 -30.44
C GLY A 268 27.87 -27.65 -30.95
N SER A 269 27.04 -28.19 -30.05
CA SER A 269 25.91 -29.06 -30.37
C SER A 269 24.61 -28.27 -30.37
N THR A 270 23.79 -28.44 -31.40
CA THR A 270 22.37 -28.07 -31.32
C THR A 270 21.68 -29.02 -30.33
N VAL A 271 20.86 -28.48 -29.43
CA VAL A 271 20.11 -29.27 -28.44
C VAL A 271 19.20 -30.24 -29.19
N LYS A 272 19.61 -31.52 -29.28
CA LYS A 272 18.93 -32.54 -30.11
C LYS A 272 17.94 -33.43 -29.35
N SER A 273 17.80 -33.26 -28.04
CA SER A 273 16.76 -33.96 -27.29
C SER A 273 16.30 -33.12 -26.11
N PHE A 274 15.00 -32.82 -26.09
CA PHE A 274 14.31 -32.38 -24.89
C PHE A 274 14.22 -33.63 -23.99
N GLN A 275 15.11 -33.77 -23.00
CA GLN A 275 14.83 -34.72 -21.93
C GLN A 275 13.64 -34.16 -21.15
N GLU A 276 12.57 -34.93 -21.15
CA GLU A 276 11.37 -34.66 -20.37
C GLU A 276 11.79 -34.69 -18.90
N TYR A 277 11.97 -33.51 -18.30
CA TYR A 277 12.09 -33.41 -16.85
C TYR A 277 10.71 -33.69 -16.26
N GLU A 278 10.46 -34.97 -16.03
CA GLU A 278 9.28 -35.48 -15.35
C GLU A 278 9.29 -34.94 -13.92
N TYR A 279 8.21 -34.26 -13.54
CA TYR A 279 8.00 -33.84 -12.17
C TYR A 279 7.84 -35.09 -11.31
N GLN A 280 8.91 -35.49 -10.61
CA GLN A 280 8.74 -36.43 -9.51
C GLN A 280 8.08 -35.68 -8.36
N VAL A 281 6.76 -35.89 -8.27
CA VAL A 281 5.95 -35.58 -7.10
C VAL A 281 6.38 -36.56 -6.01
N ASN A 282 7.04 -36.04 -4.98
CA ASN A 282 7.02 -36.59 -3.62
C ASN A 282 6.36 -35.57 -2.71
#